data_AF-A0A7V2AP72-F1
#
_entry.id   AF-A0A7V2AP72-F1
#
_cell.length_a   1.000
_cell.length_b   1.000
_cell.length_c   1.000
_cell.angle_alpha   90.00
_cell.angle_beta   90.00
_cell.angle_gamma   90.00
#
_symmetry.space_group_name_H-M   'P 1'
#
loop_
_entity.id
_entity.type
_entity.pdbx_description
1 polymer ?
#
loop_
_entity_poly.entity_id
_entity_poly.type
_entity_poly.pdbx_seq_one_letter_code
_entity_poly.pdbx_strand_id
1 'polypeptide(L)' 'MAILVVGGAGYIGSHTVAELVDMGREVVVIDNLEKGHRKSLMGGKLVTGDLRN' A
#
# COMPACT_ATOMS: atom_id res chain seq x y z
N MET A 1 6.12 5.93 -13.73
CA MET A 1 5.33 6.92 -12.96
C MET A 1 4.58 6.13 -11.93
N ALA A 2 4.85 6.38 -10.66
CA ALA A 2 4.35 5.56 -9.56
C ALA A 2 2.98 6.06 -9.06
N ILE A 3 2.13 5.13 -8.63
CA ILE A 3 0.89 5.40 -7.92
C ILE A 3 1.16 5.27 -6.43
N LEU A 4 0.86 6.32 -5.66
CA LEU A 4 0.93 6.29 -4.20
C LEU A 4 -0.41 5.81 -3.63
N VAL A 5 -0.39 4.74 -2.83
CA VAL A 5 -1.54 4.25 -2.08
C VAL A 5 -1.32 4.47 -0.59
N VAL A 6 -2.13 5.35 -0.01
CA VAL A 6 -2.16 5.62 1.43
C VAL A 6 -3.05 4.61 2.13
N GLY A 7 -2.62 4.06 3.26
CA GLY A 7 -3.37 3.03 3.98
C GLY A 7 -3.39 1.70 3.23
N GLY A 8 -2.39 1.47 2.35
CA GLY A 8 -2.36 0.33 1.45
C GLY A 8 -2.20 -1.02 2.16
N ALA A 9 -1.81 -1.07 3.43
CA ALA A 9 -1.74 -2.31 4.18
C ALA A 9 -3.06 -2.66 4.91
N GLY A 10 -4.08 -1.79 4.85
CA GLY A 10 -5.44 -2.04 5.33
C GLY A 10 -6.29 -2.82 4.33
N TYR A 11 -7.51 -3.22 4.71
CA TYR A 11 -8.36 -4.12 3.91
C TYR A 11 -8.58 -3.64 2.47
N ILE A 12 -9.16 -2.45 2.28
CA ILE A 12 -9.41 -1.91 0.94
C ILE A 12 -8.07 -1.63 0.22
N GLY A 13 -7.14 -1.00 0.92
CA GLY A 13 -5.85 -0.60 0.37
C GLY A 13 -5.06 -1.78 -0.19
N SER A 14 -5.05 -2.92 0.49
CA SER A 14 -4.26 -4.09 0.06
C SER A 14 -4.82 -4.72 -1.20
N HIS A 15 -6.15 -4.74 -1.36
CA HIS A 15 -6.78 -5.19 -2.58
C HIS A 15 -6.55 -4.21 -3.74
N THR A 16 -6.58 -2.90 -3.48
CA THR A 16 -6.22 -1.89 -4.49
C THR A 16 -4.76 -2.03 -4.92
N VAL A 17 -3.83 -2.24 -4.00
CA VAL A 17 -2.40 -2.46 -4.31
C VAL A 17 -2.24 -3.71 -5.17
N ALA A 18 -2.89 -4.82 -4.80
CA ALA A 18 -2.84 -6.06 -5.57
C ALA A 18 -3.29 -5.84 -7.03
N GLU A 19 -4.47 -5.22 -7.24
CA GLU A 19 -5.00 -4.94 -8.58
C GLU A 19 -4.04 -4.06 -9.40
N LEU A 20 -3.50 -2.99 -8.80
CA LEU A 20 -2.57 -2.10 -9.49
C LEU A 20 -1.26 -2.81 -9.87
N VAL A 21 -0.76 -3.68 -9.01
CA VAL A 21 0.43 -4.50 -9.29
C VAL A 21 0.14 -5.50 -10.41
N ASP A 22 -1.02 -6.16 -10.41
CA ASP A 22 -1.45 -7.09 -11.46
C ASP A 22 -1.62 -6.39 -12.83
N MET A 23 -2.01 -5.11 -12.83
CA MET A 23 -2.02 -4.25 -14.02
C MET A 23 -0.63 -3.78 -14.47
N GLY A 24 0.45 -4.24 -13.83
CA GLY A 24 1.84 -3.86 -14.14
C GLY A 24 2.18 -2.42 -13.76
N ARG A 25 1.44 -1.81 -12.82
CA ARG A 25 1.74 -0.46 -12.35
C ARG A 25 2.84 -0.48 -11.29
N GLU A 26 3.64 0.58 -11.31
CA GLU A 26 4.56 0.88 -10.22
C GLU A 26 3.75 1.46 -9.05
N VAL A 27 3.79 0.78 -7.88
CA VAL A 27 3.01 1.16 -6.70
C VAL A 27 3.94 1.42 -5.52
N VAL A 28 3.76 2.57 -4.88
CA VAL A 28 4.35 2.91 -3.58
C VAL A 28 3.23 2.96 -2.56
N VAL A 29 3.43 2.31 -1.42
CA VAL A 29 2.45 2.24 -0.33
C VAL A 29 2.97 3.04 0.85
N ILE A 30 2.15 3.92 1.43
CA ILE A 30 2.43 4.51 2.75
C ILE A 30 1.39 4.02 3.75
N ASP A 31 1.86 3.45 4.86
CA ASP A 31 1.00 2.93 5.92
C ASP A 31 1.74 2.97 7.26
N ASN A 32 1.04 3.37 8.33
CA ASN A 32 1.61 3.42 9.68
C ASN A 32 1.51 2.06 10.42
N LEU A 33 0.82 1.08 9.82
CA LEU A 33 0.59 -0.27 10.33
C LEU A 33 -0.17 -0.31 11.67
N GLU A 34 -0.92 0.75 12.01
CA GLU A 34 -1.75 0.79 13.22
C GLU A 34 -2.94 -0.18 13.11
N LYS A 35 -3.56 -0.22 11.93
CA LYS A 35 -4.63 -1.18 11.56
C LYS A 35 -4.26 -2.05 10.36
N GLY A 36 -3.36 -1.56 9.52
CA GLY A 36 -2.82 -2.31 8.38
C GLY A 36 -1.80 -3.35 8.82
N HIS A 37 -1.62 -4.39 8.02
CA HIS A 37 -0.63 -5.43 8.28
C HIS A 37 0.28 -5.60 7.07
N ARG A 38 1.60 -5.64 7.28
CA ARG A 38 2.57 -5.84 6.19
C ARG A 38 2.27 -7.10 5.35
N LYS A 39 1.80 -8.17 5.98
CA LYS A 39 1.40 -9.42 5.32
C LYS A 39 0.22 -9.30 4.36
N SER A 40 -0.57 -8.22 4.44
CA SER A 40 -1.68 -7.97 3.53
C SER A 40 -1.20 -7.47 2.17
N LEU A 41 0.01 -6.92 2.07
CA LEU A 41 0.58 -6.42 0.83
C LEU A 41 1.17 -7.56 0.01
N MET A 42 0.60 -7.80 -1.18
CA MET A 42 1.07 -8.79 -2.15
C MET A 42 2.01 -8.20 -3.20
N GLY A 43 2.45 -6.95 -3.03
CA GLY A 43 3.34 -6.25 -3.94
C GLY A 43 3.50 -4.77 -3.59
N GLY A 44 4.20 -4.04 -4.45
CA GLY A 44 4.50 -2.62 -4.26
C GLY A 44 5.59 -2.35 -3.22
N LYS A 45 6.06 -1.10 -3.16
CA LYS A 45 7.08 -0.66 -2.21
C LYS A 45 6.43 -0.03 -0.99
N LEU A 46 6.50 -0.70 0.16
CA LEU A 46 6.03 -0.14 1.44
C LEU A 46 7.01 0.87 2.02
N VAL A 47 6.49 2.04 2.35
CA VAL A 47 7.10 3.06 3.20
C VAL A 47 6.28 3.12 4.48
N THR A 48 6.89 2.81 5.62
CA THR A 48 6.21 2.94 6.91
C THR A 48 6.21 4.39 7.34
N GLY A 49 5.03 4.96 7.60
CA GLY A 49 4.89 6.38 7.94
C GLY A 49 3.47 6.75 8.30
N ASP A 50 3.34 7.82 9.08
CA ASP A 50 2.06 8.36 9.52
C ASP A 50 1.83 9.73 8.87
N LEU A 51 0.69 9.91 8.21
CA LEU A 51 0.36 11.18 7.54
C LEU A 51 -0.01 12.31 8.50
N ARG A 52 -0.19 12.02 9.79
CA ARG A 52 -0.55 13.01 10.81
C ARG A 52 0.66 13.80 11.32
N ASN A 53 1.88 13.42 10.94
CA ASN A 53 3.15 14.00 11.43
C ASN A 53 3.94 14.67 10.31
#